data_AF-A0A7S1WKE9-F1
#
_entry.id   AF-A0A7S1WKE9-F1
#
_cell.length_a   1.000
_cell.length_b   1.000
_cell.length_c   1.000
_cell.angle_alpha   90.00
_cell.angle_beta   90.00
_cell.angle_gamma   90.00
#
_symmetry.space_group_name_H-M   'P 1'
#
loop_
_entity.id
_entity.type
_entity.pdbx_description
1 polymer ?
#
loop_
_entity_poly.entity_id
_entity_poly.type
_entity_poly.pdbx_seq_one_letter_code
_entity_poly.pdbx_strand_id
1 'polypeptide(L)'
;QDSDSEPPFHVSALPPALPNSTPMLDAGLVLYIGLIFILFWRWFMGWRNRKTNWIYMNYSFILYVLCLVLLVYALAMFIHAALKDSGKASWSTLPGWFKPMMLGAPGAAVLVFVLCGTQTLQHVNEIRKDRAIGKHDRAVQIVLLPAVYGVMAMNSMARLYQLVTNHQGPLPHGHAQQSASSLVASLLASPNATVAATAREELFLSKSETCFWVGDLYEAWALYQFAKLTLELIQASVAKMTHSDDAAERDKASALQVAHSAVESIAWLGVMLFLIVCVLQAGWSIYLLTWTTLRSEADWAGYNTREAQFGAAGMVASAGAIYNVHVVESTFHSYLEGYRPLLKFITVKVIVSFAFFQKGIFSVLKAFKATLPGTAQNLADKVPLIGDILNLSEVEFQLFYDSLMLYECVLICLLHWWGWSAYEDWYLDDSIRDEEDEKLLASEEEERRPLLDAPSGSPTSV
;
A
#
# COMPACT_ATOMS: atom_id res chain seq x y z
N GLN A 1 -3.37 -48.65 39.49
CA GLN A 1 -2.42 -48.73 38.35
C GLN A 1 -3.29 -48.99 37.14
N ASP A 2 -4.11 -48.00 36.79
CA ASP A 2 -4.99 -48.07 35.63
C ASP A 2 -4.25 -47.41 34.47
N SER A 3 -4.06 -48.19 33.43
CA SER A 3 -3.38 -47.79 32.21
C SER A 3 -4.42 -47.16 31.30
N ASP A 4 -4.55 -45.83 31.42
CA ASP A 4 -5.24 -45.00 30.44
C ASP A 4 -4.49 -45.10 29.11
N SER A 5 -4.90 -46.08 28.31
CA SER A 5 -4.47 -46.23 26.92
C SER A 5 -5.24 -45.19 26.11
N GLU A 6 -4.61 -44.04 25.87
CA GLU A 6 -5.11 -43.08 24.88
C GLU A 6 -5.37 -43.83 23.57
N PRO A 7 -6.59 -43.69 22.98
CA PRO A 7 -6.90 -44.37 21.74
C PRO A 7 -5.90 -43.89 20.67
N PRO A 8 -5.43 -44.80 19.78
CA PRO A 8 -4.48 -44.44 18.75
C PRO A 8 -5.05 -43.28 17.93
N PHE A 9 -4.31 -42.17 17.87
CA PHE A 9 -4.59 -41.05 16.98
C PHE A 9 -4.75 -41.61 15.56
N HIS A 10 -6.00 -41.82 15.15
CA HIS A 10 -6.31 -42.12 13.76
C HIS A 10 -5.91 -40.87 12.98
N VAL A 11 -4.78 -40.95 12.29
CA VAL A 11 -4.39 -39.97 11.26
C VAL A 11 -5.45 -40.08 10.18
N SER A 12 -6.52 -39.31 10.32
CA SER A 12 -7.56 -39.14 9.32
C SER A 12 -6.87 -38.78 8.01
N ALA A 13 -7.06 -39.62 6.99
CA ALA A 13 -6.47 -39.42 5.68
C ALA A 13 -6.71 -37.98 5.25
N LEU A 14 -5.63 -37.29 4.83
CA LEU A 14 -5.69 -35.90 4.37
C LEU A 14 -6.89 -35.76 3.42
N PRO A 15 -7.76 -34.76 3.63
CA PRO A 15 -8.89 -34.53 2.74
C PRO A 15 -8.38 -34.45 1.29
N PRO A 16 -9.06 -35.11 0.34
CA PRO A 16 -8.63 -35.13 -1.05
C PRO A 16 -8.37 -33.70 -1.52
N ALA A 17 -7.18 -33.49 -2.10
CA ALA A 17 -6.76 -32.18 -2.61
C ALA A 17 -7.91 -31.54 -3.39
N LEU A 18 -8.29 -30.31 -3.00
CA LEU A 18 -9.41 -29.56 -3.56
C LEU A 18 -9.38 -29.65 -5.10
N PRO A 19 -10.32 -30.38 -5.72
CA PRO A 19 -10.24 -30.63 -7.14
C PRO A 19 -10.39 -29.33 -7.93
N ASN A 20 -9.41 -29.08 -8.82
CA ASN A 20 -9.46 -28.16 -9.95
C ASN A 20 -9.38 -26.64 -9.69
N SER A 21 -8.88 -26.15 -8.56
CA SER A 21 -8.44 -24.74 -8.53
C SER A 21 -7.11 -24.60 -9.29
N THR A 22 -7.15 -23.91 -10.43
CA THR A 22 -5.91 -23.49 -11.11
C THR A 22 -5.06 -22.70 -10.11
N PRO A 23 -3.79 -23.05 -9.89
CA PRO A 23 -2.95 -22.36 -8.93
C PRO A 23 -2.86 -20.88 -9.34
N MET A 24 -3.43 -20.00 -8.52
CA MET A 24 -3.32 -18.57 -8.72
C MET A 24 -2.01 -18.07 -8.12
N LEU A 25 -1.34 -17.17 -8.83
CA LEU A 25 -0.19 -16.46 -8.31
C LEU A 25 -0.61 -15.68 -7.05
N ASP A 26 0.17 -15.81 -5.98
CA ASP A 26 -0.06 -15.02 -4.79
C ASP A 26 0.61 -13.64 -4.95
N ALA A 27 -0.14 -12.70 -5.51
CA ALA A 27 0.35 -11.35 -5.81
C ALA A 27 0.90 -10.62 -4.57
N GLY A 28 0.29 -10.83 -3.40
CA GLY A 28 0.75 -10.25 -2.13
C GLY A 28 2.13 -10.78 -1.76
N LEU A 29 2.32 -12.11 -1.78
CA LEU A 29 3.62 -12.74 -1.54
C LEU A 29 4.69 -12.28 -2.55
N VAL A 30 4.34 -12.28 -3.85
CA VAL A 30 5.26 -11.89 -4.93
C VAL A 30 5.71 -10.44 -4.77
N LEU A 31 4.77 -9.53 -4.51
CA LEU A 31 5.11 -8.12 -4.31
C LEU A 31 5.89 -7.91 -3.00
N TYR A 32 5.53 -8.57 -1.91
CA TYR A 32 6.26 -8.47 -0.64
C TYR A 32 7.73 -8.90 -0.77
N ILE A 33 8.00 -10.05 -1.39
CA ILE A 33 9.36 -10.50 -1.69
C ILE A 33 10.05 -9.51 -2.64
N GLY A 34 9.32 -9.02 -3.65
CA GLY A 34 9.83 -8.00 -4.57
C GLY A 34 10.26 -6.72 -3.87
N LEU A 35 9.47 -6.23 -2.91
CA LEU A 35 9.79 -5.04 -2.11
C LEU A 35 11.02 -5.25 -1.23
N ILE A 36 11.18 -6.43 -0.60
CA ILE A 36 12.39 -6.78 0.15
C ILE A 36 13.61 -6.78 -0.77
N PHE A 37 13.50 -7.42 -1.93
CA PHE A 37 14.57 -7.46 -2.92
C PHE A 37 14.95 -6.04 -3.39
N ILE A 38 13.95 -5.20 -3.70
CA ILE A 38 14.12 -3.80 -4.10
C ILE A 38 14.79 -2.97 -3.00
N LEU A 39 14.44 -3.20 -1.73
CA LEU A 39 15.07 -2.53 -0.60
C LEU A 39 16.55 -2.88 -0.49
N PHE A 40 16.90 -4.17 -0.58
CA PHE A 40 18.30 -4.61 -0.62
C PHE A 40 19.02 -4.06 -1.85
N TRP A 41 18.39 -4.13 -3.02
CA TRP A 41 18.94 -3.58 -4.27
C TRP A 41 19.27 -2.10 -4.11
N ARG A 42 18.37 -1.30 -3.52
CA ARG A 42 18.60 0.12 -3.27
C ARG A 42 19.80 0.36 -2.34
N TRP A 43 19.99 -0.49 -1.33
CA TRP A 43 21.12 -0.36 -0.42
C TRP A 43 22.46 -0.68 -1.12
N PHE A 44 22.53 -1.74 -1.92
CA PHE A 44 23.78 -2.14 -2.59
C PHE A 44 24.06 -1.36 -3.88
N MET A 45 23.03 -0.94 -4.60
CA MET A 45 23.08 -0.32 -5.93
C MET A 45 22.45 1.07 -5.89
N GLY A 46 22.87 1.90 -4.94
CA GLY A 46 22.42 3.28 -4.85
C GLY A 46 22.60 4.04 -6.17
N TRP A 47 21.85 5.13 -6.35
CA TRP A 47 21.74 5.90 -7.60
C TRP A 47 23.08 6.36 -8.21
N ARG A 48 24.14 6.39 -7.40
CA ARG A 48 25.40 7.07 -7.70
C ARG A 48 26.56 6.14 -8.07
N ASN A 49 26.31 4.92 -8.55
CA ASN A 49 27.40 4.12 -9.11
C ASN A 49 27.83 4.67 -10.49
N ARG A 50 28.58 5.79 -10.47
CA ARG A 50 28.93 6.69 -11.59
C ARG A 50 29.58 6.02 -12.81
N LYS A 51 30.00 4.76 -12.71
CA LYS A 51 30.83 4.09 -13.72
C LYS A 51 30.08 3.12 -14.63
N THR A 52 28.78 2.95 -14.43
CA THR A 52 28.06 1.82 -15.05
C THR A 52 26.78 2.31 -15.73
N ASN A 53 26.51 1.81 -16.95
CA ASN A 53 25.29 2.09 -17.74
C ASN A 53 23.96 1.69 -17.06
N TRP A 54 24.00 1.26 -15.79
CA TRP A 54 22.87 0.84 -14.98
C TRP A 54 22.06 2.01 -14.41
N ILE A 55 22.39 3.25 -14.76
CA ILE A 55 21.60 4.46 -14.45
C ILE A 55 20.12 4.28 -14.85
N TYR A 56 19.84 3.47 -15.88
CA TYR A 56 18.48 3.20 -16.36
C TYR A 56 17.71 2.13 -15.55
N MET A 57 18.40 1.23 -14.83
CA MET A 57 17.78 0.20 -14.00
C MET A 57 17.65 0.68 -12.55
N ASN A 58 16.73 1.64 -12.34
CA ASN A 58 16.33 2.05 -11.00
C ASN A 58 15.54 0.96 -10.29
N TYR A 59 15.65 0.91 -8.97
CA TYR A 59 14.74 0.18 -8.09
C TYR A 59 13.27 0.56 -8.39
N SER A 60 12.98 1.82 -8.73
CA SER A 60 11.63 2.25 -9.16
C SER A 60 11.21 1.61 -10.48
N PHE A 61 12.12 1.46 -11.43
CA PHE A 61 11.82 0.79 -12.71
C PHE A 61 11.52 -0.70 -12.49
N ILE A 62 12.33 -1.37 -11.66
CA ILE A 62 12.10 -2.77 -11.27
C ILE A 62 10.72 -2.92 -10.62
N LEU A 63 10.35 -1.99 -9.73
CA LEU A 63 9.04 -1.99 -9.10
C LEU A 63 7.90 -1.79 -10.10
N TYR A 64 8.02 -0.85 -11.04
CA TYR A 64 7.02 -0.66 -12.11
C TYR A 64 6.87 -1.90 -13.00
N VAL A 65 7.97 -2.56 -13.37
CA VAL A 65 7.92 -3.80 -14.15
C VAL A 65 7.21 -4.89 -13.35
N LEU A 66 7.53 -5.04 -12.07
CA LEU A 66 6.86 -6.00 -11.19
C LEU A 66 5.36 -5.71 -11.09
N CYS A 67 4.98 -4.46 -10.82
CA CYS A 67 3.59 -4.02 -10.77
C CYS A 67 2.88 -4.22 -12.12
N LEU A 68 3.53 -3.98 -13.25
CA LEU A 68 2.97 -4.20 -14.59
C LEU A 68 2.66 -5.68 -14.83
N VAL A 69 3.60 -6.56 -14.48
CA VAL A 69 3.40 -8.02 -14.63
C VAL A 69 2.22 -8.48 -13.78
N LEU A 70 2.14 -8.04 -12.52
CA LEU A 70 1.03 -8.36 -11.63
C LEU A 70 -0.31 -7.76 -12.10
N LEU A 71 -0.28 -6.56 -12.69
CA LEU A 71 -1.47 -5.92 -13.27
C LEU A 71 -1.99 -6.68 -14.48
N VAL A 72 -1.12 -6.99 -15.44
CA VAL A 72 -1.47 -7.75 -16.64
C VAL A 72 -2.01 -9.13 -16.27
N TYR A 73 -1.39 -9.80 -15.29
CA TYR A 73 -1.89 -11.05 -14.75
C TYR A 73 -3.31 -10.93 -14.18
N ALA A 74 -3.54 -9.94 -13.31
CA ALA A 74 -4.86 -9.72 -12.71
C ALA A 74 -5.94 -9.39 -13.74
N LEU A 75 -5.62 -8.53 -14.72
CA LEU A 75 -6.52 -8.18 -15.82
C LEU A 75 -6.88 -9.41 -16.65
N ALA A 76 -5.89 -10.22 -17.03
CA ALA A 76 -6.14 -11.45 -17.78
C ALA A 76 -7.02 -12.43 -16.98
N MET A 77 -6.76 -12.58 -15.68
CA MET A 77 -7.54 -13.44 -14.79
C MET A 77 -8.97 -12.97 -14.59
N PHE A 78 -9.19 -11.66 -14.45
CA PHE A 78 -10.52 -11.06 -14.35
C PHE A 78 -11.30 -11.20 -15.66
N ILE A 79 -10.69 -10.84 -16.81
CA ILE A 79 -11.31 -10.95 -18.13
C ILE A 79 -11.69 -12.40 -18.43
N HIS A 80 -10.78 -13.34 -18.17
CA HIS A 80 -11.06 -14.77 -18.35
C HIS A 80 -12.24 -15.24 -17.51
N ALA A 81 -12.32 -14.83 -16.24
CA ALA A 81 -13.44 -15.14 -15.38
C ALA A 81 -14.76 -14.50 -15.87
N ALA A 82 -14.71 -13.27 -16.36
CA ALA A 82 -15.89 -12.52 -16.82
C ALA A 82 -16.47 -13.07 -18.14
N LEU A 83 -15.61 -13.58 -19.01
CA LEU A 83 -16.02 -14.12 -20.31
C LEU A 83 -16.58 -15.55 -20.23
N LYS A 84 -16.31 -16.29 -19.16
CA LYS A 84 -16.93 -17.60 -18.90
C LYS A 84 -18.43 -17.46 -18.70
N ASP A 85 -19.18 -18.50 -19.05
CA ASP A 85 -20.66 -18.49 -18.92
C ASP A 85 -21.12 -18.34 -17.47
N SER A 86 -20.39 -18.92 -16.51
CA SER A 86 -20.64 -18.70 -15.08
C SER A 86 -20.36 -17.25 -14.64
N GLY A 87 -19.41 -16.57 -15.26
CA GLY A 87 -19.17 -15.14 -15.07
C GLY A 87 -20.28 -14.25 -15.61
N LYS A 88 -20.79 -14.56 -16.80
CA LYS A 88 -21.97 -13.88 -17.37
C LYS A 88 -23.22 -14.10 -16.49
N ALA A 89 -23.40 -15.30 -15.95
CA ALA A 89 -24.47 -15.60 -15.02
C ALA A 89 -24.31 -14.80 -13.71
N SER A 90 -23.10 -14.77 -13.14
CA SER A 90 -22.79 -14.00 -11.92
C SER A 90 -23.00 -12.49 -12.13
N TRP A 91 -22.71 -11.99 -13.32
CA TRP A 91 -22.97 -10.59 -13.68
C TRP A 91 -24.45 -10.22 -13.60
N SER A 92 -25.34 -11.18 -13.87
CA SER A 92 -26.79 -10.94 -13.82
C SER A 92 -27.30 -10.76 -12.39
N THR A 93 -26.65 -11.39 -11.40
CA THR A 93 -27.08 -11.36 -9.99
C THR A 93 -26.65 -10.10 -9.25
N LEU A 94 -25.61 -9.40 -9.72
CA LEU A 94 -25.15 -8.16 -9.09
C LEU A 94 -26.18 -7.02 -9.22
N PRO A 95 -26.25 -6.08 -8.25
CA PRO A 95 -27.07 -4.88 -8.35
C PRO A 95 -26.73 -4.05 -9.60
N GLY A 96 -27.75 -3.45 -10.23
CA GLY A 96 -27.59 -2.73 -11.49
C GLY A 96 -26.59 -1.56 -11.43
N TRP A 97 -26.51 -0.86 -10.30
CA TRP A 97 -25.55 0.23 -10.08
C TRP A 97 -24.11 -0.25 -9.87
N PHE A 98 -23.91 -1.49 -9.39
CA PHE A 98 -22.59 -2.04 -9.13
C PHE A 98 -21.89 -2.48 -10.43
N LYS A 99 -22.65 -2.98 -11.41
CA LYS A 99 -22.16 -3.43 -12.72
C LYS A 99 -21.23 -2.44 -13.43
N PRO A 100 -21.63 -1.16 -13.69
CA PRO A 100 -20.75 -0.21 -14.37
C PRO A 100 -19.47 0.07 -13.56
N MET A 101 -19.56 0.09 -12.24
CA MET A 101 -18.40 0.32 -11.37
C MET A 101 -17.38 -0.82 -11.49
N MET A 102 -17.84 -2.07 -11.41
CA MET A 102 -16.98 -3.24 -11.54
C MET A 102 -16.43 -3.41 -12.97
N LEU A 103 -17.17 -2.98 -13.99
CA LEU A 103 -16.71 -3.01 -15.39
C LEU A 103 -15.62 -1.97 -15.68
N GLY A 104 -15.74 -0.77 -15.08
CA GLY A 104 -14.75 0.30 -15.26
C GLY A 104 -13.49 0.14 -14.41
N ALA A 105 -13.54 -0.65 -13.33
CA ALA A 105 -12.42 -0.87 -12.40
C ALA A 105 -11.11 -1.33 -13.09
N PRO A 106 -11.11 -2.32 -14.00
CA PRO A 106 -9.92 -2.68 -14.79
C PRO A 106 -9.33 -1.50 -15.56
N GLY A 107 -10.18 -0.65 -16.16
CA GLY A 107 -9.75 0.57 -16.85
C GLY A 107 -9.16 1.61 -15.90
N ALA A 108 -9.76 1.78 -14.72
CA ALA A 108 -9.23 2.64 -13.66
C ALA A 108 -7.84 2.17 -13.20
N ALA A 109 -7.63 0.87 -13.00
CA ALA A 109 -6.32 0.30 -12.64
C ALA A 109 -5.22 0.63 -13.67
N VAL A 110 -5.53 0.47 -14.96
CA VAL A 110 -4.61 0.83 -16.06
C VAL A 110 -4.34 2.33 -16.07
N LEU A 111 -5.37 3.16 -15.91
CA LEU A 111 -5.23 4.61 -15.87
C LEU A 111 -4.32 5.06 -14.72
N VAL A 112 -4.53 4.53 -13.51
CA VAL A 112 -3.67 4.77 -12.35
C VAL A 112 -2.21 4.46 -12.67
N PHE A 113 -1.94 3.29 -13.24
CA PHE A 113 -0.58 2.88 -13.59
C PHE A 113 0.07 3.83 -14.59
N VAL A 114 -0.67 4.26 -15.63
CA VAL A 114 -0.18 5.20 -16.64
C VAL A 114 0.08 6.60 -16.06
N LEU A 115 -0.81 7.10 -15.22
CA LEU A 115 -0.65 8.42 -14.58
C LEU A 115 0.57 8.43 -13.66
N CYS A 116 0.68 7.48 -12.73
CA CYS A 116 1.84 7.35 -11.85
C CYS A 116 3.15 7.19 -12.64
N GLY A 117 3.14 6.35 -13.69
CA GLY A 117 4.30 6.14 -14.55
C GLY A 117 4.75 7.42 -15.25
N THR A 118 3.80 8.20 -15.79
CA THR A 118 4.11 9.46 -16.46
C THR A 118 4.69 10.49 -15.51
N GLN A 119 4.11 10.63 -14.31
CA GLN A 119 4.63 11.53 -13.29
C GLN A 119 6.01 11.10 -12.79
N THR A 120 6.22 9.79 -12.59
CA THR A 120 7.54 9.25 -12.25
C THR A 120 8.58 9.59 -13.31
N LEU A 121 8.24 9.46 -14.60
CA LEU A 121 9.15 9.81 -15.69
C LEU A 121 9.56 11.29 -15.65
N GLN A 122 8.66 12.20 -15.24
CA GLN A 122 9.00 13.62 -15.06
C GLN A 122 10.07 13.81 -13.97
N HIS A 123 9.89 13.22 -12.79
CA HIS A 123 10.92 13.29 -11.73
C HIS A 123 12.23 12.61 -12.15
N VAL A 124 12.17 11.45 -12.81
CA VAL A 124 13.37 10.75 -13.31
C VAL A 124 14.10 11.59 -14.35
N ASN A 125 13.39 12.36 -15.18
CA ASN A 125 14.03 13.27 -16.14
C ASN A 125 14.74 14.43 -15.44
N GLU A 126 14.22 14.98 -14.34
CA GLU A 126 14.95 15.98 -13.54
C GLU A 126 16.16 15.39 -12.82
N ILE A 127 16.03 14.17 -12.29
CA ILE A 127 17.16 13.41 -11.73
C ILE A 127 18.27 13.22 -12.76
N ARG A 128 17.93 12.93 -14.03
CA ARG A 128 18.90 12.78 -15.12
C ARG A 128 19.59 14.07 -15.52
N LYS A 129 19.03 15.22 -15.15
CA LYS A 129 19.67 16.54 -15.30
C LYS A 129 20.52 16.88 -14.07
N ASP A 130 20.76 15.91 -13.18
CA ASP A 130 21.48 16.05 -11.91
C ASP A 130 20.87 17.11 -10.98
N ARG A 131 19.55 17.37 -11.09
CA ARG A 131 18.84 18.33 -10.25
C ARG A 131 18.21 17.65 -9.05
N ALA A 132 18.53 18.13 -7.84
CA ALA A 132 17.89 17.76 -6.59
C ALA A 132 17.61 16.25 -6.44
N ILE A 133 18.60 15.43 -6.80
CA ILE A 133 18.45 13.98 -7.05
C ILE A 133 17.73 13.30 -5.88
N GLY A 134 18.17 13.57 -4.65
CA GLY A 134 17.60 12.96 -3.45
C GLY A 134 16.14 13.33 -3.21
N LYS A 135 15.74 14.57 -3.50
CA LYS A 135 14.37 15.05 -3.33
C LYS A 135 13.43 14.43 -4.36
N HIS A 136 13.83 14.41 -5.65
CA HIS A 136 13.05 13.76 -6.70
C HIS A 136 12.94 12.24 -6.48
N ASP A 137 14.02 11.58 -6.05
CA ASP A 137 14.01 10.13 -5.74
C ASP A 137 12.97 9.76 -4.67
N ARG A 138 12.78 10.62 -3.67
CA ARG A 138 11.74 10.43 -2.65
C ARG A 138 10.34 10.69 -3.18
N ALA A 139 10.17 11.75 -3.96
CA ALA A 139 8.90 12.04 -4.60
C ALA A 139 8.46 10.88 -5.52
N VAL A 140 9.38 10.27 -6.27
CA VAL A 140 9.09 9.08 -7.09
C VAL A 140 8.50 7.94 -6.26
N GLN A 141 9.06 7.66 -5.08
CA GLN A 141 8.54 6.60 -4.20
C GLN A 141 7.15 6.90 -3.65
N ILE A 142 6.85 8.18 -3.43
CA ILE A 142 5.54 8.62 -2.96
C ILE A 142 4.50 8.52 -4.09
N VAL A 143 4.85 9.02 -5.28
CA VAL A 143 4.00 9.04 -6.48
C VAL A 143 3.65 7.62 -6.97
N LEU A 144 4.47 6.63 -6.64
CA LEU A 144 4.26 5.24 -7.02
C LEU A 144 3.17 4.55 -6.17
N LEU A 145 2.81 5.13 -5.01
CA LEU A 145 1.85 4.58 -4.06
C LEU A 145 0.51 4.16 -4.68
N PRO A 146 -0.19 5.00 -5.47
CA PRO A 146 -1.47 4.62 -6.05
C PRO A 146 -1.35 3.46 -7.04
N ALA A 147 -0.23 3.36 -7.77
CA ALA A 147 0.01 2.24 -8.68
C ALA A 147 0.15 0.92 -7.91
N VAL A 148 0.86 0.90 -6.78
CA VAL A 148 0.98 -0.31 -5.94
C VAL A 148 -0.39 -0.73 -5.39
N TYR A 149 -1.15 0.21 -4.81
CA TYR A 149 -2.51 -0.08 -4.33
C TYR A 149 -3.45 -0.52 -5.44
N GLY A 150 -3.42 0.15 -6.59
CA GLY A 150 -4.26 -0.18 -7.73
C GLY A 150 -3.99 -1.59 -8.25
N VAL A 151 -2.72 -2.01 -8.30
CA VAL A 151 -2.36 -3.38 -8.69
C VAL A 151 -2.80 -4.40 -7.64
N MET A 152 -2.65 -4.11 -6.35
CA MET A 152 -3.11 -4.99 -5.27
C MET A 152 -4.64 -5.13 -5.24
N ALA A 153 -5.37 -4.02 -5.37
CA ALA A 153 -6.84 -4.01 -5.44
C ALA A 153 -7.34 -4.77 -6.67
N MET A 154 -6.70 -4.61 -7.84
CA MET A 154 -7.06 -5.37 -9.05
C MET A 154 -6.81 -6.87 -8.88
N ASN A 155 -5.71 -7.27 -8.22
CA ASN A 155 -5.41 -8.68 -7.93
C ASN A 155 -6.42 -9.29 -6.94
N SER A 156 -6.79 -8.54 -5.90
CA SER A 156 -7.85 -8.90 -4.96
C SER A 156 -9.19 -9.11 -5.69
N MET A 157 -9.59 -8.13 -6.50
CA MET A 157 -10.85 -8.17 -7.24
C MET A 157 -10.91 -9.34 -8.22
N ALA A 158 -9.83 -9.60 -8.97
CA ALA A 158 -9.75 -10.72 -9.90
C ALA A 158 -9.95 -12.07 -9.19
N ARG A 159 -9.36 -12.23 -8.00
CA ARG A 159 -9.46 -13.44 -7.19
C ARG A 159 -10.87 -13.63 -6.63
N LEU A 160 -11.46 -12.60 -6.05
CA LEU A 160 -12.82 -12.69 -5.49
C LEU A 160 -13.86 -12.89 -6.59
N TYR A 161 -13.68 -12.27 -7.74
CA TYR A 161 -14.60 -12.46 -8.86
C TYR A 161 -14.52 -13.90 -9.35
N GLN A 162 -13.33 -14.51 -9.40
CA GLN A 162 -13.18 -15.94 -9.65
C GLN A 162 -13.89 -16.82 -8.61
N LEU A 163 -13.90 -16.44 -7.33
CA LEU A 163 -14.65 -17.17 -6.30
C LEU A 163 -16.16 -17.15 -6.61
N VAL A 164 -16.72 -15.98 -6.89
CA VAL A 164 -18.15 -15.79 -7.21
C VAL A 164 -18.53 -16.60 -8.46
N THR A 165 -17.74 -16.50 -9.53
CA THR A 165 -18.00 -17.24 -10.79
C THR A 165 -17.87 -18.75 -10.67
N ASN A 166 -17.16 -19.27 -9.66
CA ASN A 166 -17.04 -20.72 -9.43
C ASN A 166 -18.14 -21.28 -8.52
N HIS A 167 -18.78 -20.46 -7.70
CA HIS A 167 -19.91 -20.88 -6.85
C HIS A 167 -21.17 -21.18 -7.65
N GLN A 168 -21.34 -20.49 -8.79
CA GLN A 168 -22.43 -20.75 -9.72
C GLN A 168 -22.06 -21.93 -10.61
N GLY A 169 -22.19 -23.15 -10.08
CA GLY A 169 -22.12 -24.37 -10.88
C GLY A 169 -23.08 -24.30 -12.08
N PRO A 170 -22.85 -25.08 -13.15
CA PRO A 170 -23.68 -25.02 -14.35
C PRO A 170 -25.15 -25.23 -13.96
N LEU A 171 -25.92 -24.14 -14.01
CA LEU A 171 -27.36 -24.22 -13.82
C LEU A 171 -27.87 -25.14 -14.92
N PRO A 172 -28.56 -26.25 -14.59
CA PRO A 172 -29.15 -27.09 -15.62
C PRO A 172 -30.08 -26.19 -16.44
N HIS A 173 -29.71 -25.97 -17.71
CA HIS A 173 -30.44 -25.14 -18.64
C HIS A 173 -31.83 -25.74 -18.89
N GLY A 174 -32.78 -25.40 -18.02
CA GLY A 174 -34.17 -25.83 -18.05
C GLY A 174 -35.00 -24.82 -17.27
N HIS A 175 -35.73 -23.99 -17.99
CA HIS A 175 -36.56 -22.93 -17.43
C HIS A 175 -37.58 -23.46 -16.39
N ALA A 176 -37.74 -22.69 -15.31
CA ALA A 176 -38.93 -22.59 -14.44
C ALA A 176 -39.13 -23.53 -13.23
N GLN A 177 -38.17 -24.34 -12.77
CA GLN A 177 -38.38 -25.15 -11.55
C GLN A 177 -37.19 -25.12 -10.58
N GLN A 178 -36.94 -23.94 -9.99
CA GLN A 178 -35.80 -23.69 -9.09
C GLN A 178 -36.11 -23.80 -7.59
N SER A 179 -37.26 -24.35 -7.17
CA SER A 179 -37.69 -24.31 -5.75
C SER A 179 -37.47 -25.59 -4.92
N ALA A 180 -37.03 -26.71 -5.50
CA ALA A 180 -36.88 -27.97 -4.74
C ALA A 180 -35.49 -28.64 -4.86
N SER A 181 -34.81 -28.50 -5.99
CA SER A 181 -33.54 -29.19 -6.25
C SER A 181 -32.33 -28.55 -5.55
N SER A 182 -32.30 -27.23 -5.33
CA SER A 182 -31.24 -26.59 -4.53
C SER A 182 -31.36 -26.95 -3.05
N LEU A 183 -32.59 -27.07 -2.55
CA LEU A 183 -32.89 -27.43 -1.17
C LEU A 183 -32.55 -28.89 -0.90
N VAL A 184 -32.84 -29.79 -1.85
CA VAL A 184 -32.41 -31.20 -1.79
C VAL A 184 -30.89 -31.35 -1.99
N ALA A 185 -30.26 -30.61 -2.89
CA ALA A 185 -28.79 -30.61 -3.02
C ALA A 185 -28.09 -30.06 -1.78
N SER A 186 -28.69 -29.06 -1.10
CA SER A 186 -28.23 -28.54 0.19
C SER A 186 -28.49 -29.52 1.35
N LEU A 187 -29.61 -30.25 1.33
CA LEU A 187 -29.93 -31.28 2.34
C LEU A 187 -29.08 -32.55 2.15
N LEU A 188 -28.64 -32.83 0.93
CA LEU A 188 -27.76 -33.95 0.58
C LEU A 188 -26.28 -33.56 0.57
N ALA A 189 -25.96 -32.27 0.68
CA ALA A 189 -24.59 -31.83 0.84
C ALA A 189 -24.07 -32.38 2.17
N SER A 190 -23.10 -33.29 2.07
CA SER A 190 -22.38 -33.79 3.24
C SER A 190 -21.89 -32.59 4.08
N PRO A 191 -21.99 -32.63 5.43
CA PRO A 191 -21.41 -31.60 6.31
C PRO A 191 -19.95 -31.27 5.98
N ASN A 192 -19.22 -32.21 5.40
CA ASN A 192 -17.84 -32.00 4.95
C ASN A 192 -17.75 -31.05 3.74
N ALA A 193 -18.75 -31.03 2.86
CA ALA A 193 -18.78 -30.16 1.68
C ALA A 193 -19.03 -28.70 2.05
N THR A 194 -19.89 -28.43 3.05
CA THR A 194 -20.13 -27.06 3.54
C THR A 194 -18.88 -26.51 4.23
N VAL A 195 -18.24 -27.30 5.10
CA VAL A 195 -16.96 -26.92 5.75
C VAL A 195 -15.87 -26.61 4.72
N ALA A 196 -15.73 -27.43 3.67
CA ALA A 196 -14.75 -27.20 2.62
C ALA A 196 -15.06 -25.92 1.78
N ALA A 197 -16.34 -25.63 1.52
CA ALA A 197 -16.75 -24.42 0.81
C ALA A 197 -16.44 -23.16 1.64
N THR A 198 -16.80 -23.16 2.93
CA THR A 198 -16.49 -22.06 3.86
C THR A 198 -14.99 -21.85 3.99
N ALA A 199 -14.20 -22.91 4.18
CA ALA A 199 -12.74 -22.79 4.26
C ALA A 199 -12.12 -22.22 2.98
N ARG A 200 -12.70 -22.51 1.81
CA ARG A 200 -12.28 -21.95 0.53
C ARG A 200 -12.62 -20.46 0.43
N GLU A 201 -13.81 -20.05 0.85
CA GLU A 201 -14.21 -18.65 0.87
C GLU A 201 -13.29 -17.82 1.78
N GLU A 202 -13.06 -18.28 3.01
CA GLU A 202 -12.15 -17.68 3.98
C GLU A 202 -10.72 -17.54 3.44
N LEU A 203 -10.22 -18.56 2.72
CA LEU A 203 -8.90 -18.49 2.08
C LEU A 203 -8.83 -17.40 1.01
N PHE A 204 -9.88 -17.23 0.21
CA PHE A 204 -9.91 -16.23 -0.85
C PHE A 204 -10.02 -14.81 -0.29
N LEU A 205 -10.87 -14.62 0.74
CA LEU A 205 -11.01 -13.36 1.47
C LEU A 205 -9.69 -12.97 2.14
N SER A 206 -9.08 -13.88 2.91
CA SER A 206 -7.81 -13.65 3.59
C SER A 206 -6.70 -13.27 2.61
N LYS A 207 -6.57 -13.98 1.49
CA LYS A 207 -5.59 -13.64 0.45
C LYS A 207 -5.86 -12.29 -0.21
N SER A 208 -7.12 -11.91 -0.34
CA SER A 208 -7.54 -10.58 -0.80
C SER A 208 -7.07 -9.51 0.18
N GLU A 209 -7.31 -9.71 1.48
CA GLU A 209 -6.86 -8.80 2.55
C GLU A 209 -5.34 -8.66 2.60
N THR A 210 -4.59 -9.74 2.43
CA THR A 210 -3.13 -9.69 2.33
C THR A 210 -2.63 -8.78 1.22
N CYS A 211 -3.37 -8.65 0.11
CA CYS A 211 -3.00 -7.69 -0.94
C CYS A 211 -3.04 -6.25 -0.41
N PHE A 212 -4.04 -5.92 0.42
CA PHE A 212 -4.12 -4.62 1.07
C PHE A 212 -3.06 -4.43 2.16
N TRP A 213 -2.71 -5.48 2.92
CA TRP A 213 -1.61 -5.39 3.89
C TRP A 213 -0.26 -5.09 3.23
N VAL A 214 0.00 -5.65 2.05
CA VAL A 214 1.19 -5.30 1.26
C VAL A 214 1.09 -3.87 0.69
N GLY A 215 -0.12 -3.42 0.33
CA GLY A 215 -0.40 -2.02 0.03
C GLY A 215 -0.03 -1.10 1.19
N ASP A 216 -0.53 -1.40 2.39
CA ASP A 216 -0.29 -0.63 3.64
C ASP A 216 1.19 -0.58 4.00
N LEU A 217 1.93 -1.66 3.78
CA LEU A 217 3.39 -1.66 3.88
C LEU A 217 4.02 -0.64 2.93
N TYR A 218 3.59 -0.59 1.68
CA TYR A 218 4.11 0.41 0.74
C TYR A 218 3.67 1.84 1.11
N GLU A 219 2.46 2.02 1.65
CA GLU A 219 2.05 3.32 2.22
C GLU A 219 2.97 3.75 3.34
N ALA A 220 3.24 2.88 4.31
CA ALA A 220 4.11 3.21 5.43
C ALA A 220 5.52 3.58 4.96
N TRP A 221 6.00 2.94 3.89
CA TRP A 221 7.24 3.32 3.24
C TRP A 221 7.16 4.68 2.53
N ALA A 222 6.10 4.95 1.78
CA ALA A 222 5.89 6.25 1.14
C ALA A 222 5.80 7.38 2.19
N LEU A 223 5.11 7.13 3.31
CA LEU A 223 5.02 8.05 4.44
C LEU A 223 6.38 8.28 5.10
N TYR A 224 7.21 7.24 5.22
CA TYR A 224 8.60 7.37 5.65
C TYR A 224 9.40 8.32 4.74
N GLN A 225 9.28 8.16 3.42
CA GLN A 225 9.98 9.03 2.46
C GLN A 225 9.45 10.48 2.54
N PHE A 226 8.13 10.66 2.72
CA PHE A 226 7.49 11.95 2.90
C PHE A 226 7.99 12.67 4.17
N ALA A 227 8.01 11.97 5.31
CA ALA A 227 8.48 12.53 6.58
C ALA A 227 9.95 12.94 6.48
N LYS A 228 10.79 12.08 5.90
CA LYS A 228 12.21 12.39 5.67
C LYS A 228 12.40 13.64 4.82
N LEU A 229 11.66 13.72 3.71
CA LEU A 229 11.72 14.88 2.81
C LEU A 229 11.29 16.17 3.51
N THR A 230 10.21 16.11 4.28
CA THR A 230 9.68 17.27 5.02
C THR A 230 10.67 17.76 6.07
N LEU A 231 11.27 16.85 6.84
CA LEU A 231 12.26 17.20 7.87
C LEU A 231 13.53 17.80 7.26
N GLU A 232 14.02 17.27 6.13
CA GLU A 232 15.18 17.85 5.45
C GLU A 232 14.91 19.26 4.90
N LEU A 233 13.69 19.52 4.42
CA LEU A 233 13.30 20.87 3.98
C LEU A 233 13.24 21.85 5.17
N ILE A 234 12.73 21.42 6.32
CA ILE A 234 12.73 22.24 7.53
C ILE A 234 14.17 22.50 7.97
N GLN A 235 15.03 21.49 8.00
CA GLN A 235 16.44 21.62 8.36
C GLN A 235 17.18 22.60 7.42
N ALA A 236 16.93 22.51 6.11
CA ALA A 236 17.50 23.43 5.13
C ALA A 236 17.05 24.88 5.36
N SER A 237 15.76 25.09 5.66
CA SER A 237 15.19 26.39 5.98
C SER A 237 15.77 26.98 7.28
N VAL A 238 15.89 26.15 8.34
CA VAL A 238 16.53 26.53 9.61
C VAL A 238 17.98 26.94 9.38
N ALA A 239 18.75 26.15 8.62
CA ALA A 239 20.13 26.47 8.33
C ALA A 239 20.27 27.80 7.58
N LYS A 240 19.38 28.09 6.61
CA LYS A 240 19.38 29.38 5.90
C LYS A 240 19.18 30.56 6.85
N MET A 241 18.27 30.44 7.82
CA MET A 241 18.04 31.50 8.83
C MET A 241 19.23 31.68 9.78
N THR A 242 19.94 30.61 10.13
CA THR A 242 21.15 30.69 10.95
C THR A 242 22.26 31.51 10.28
N HIS A 243 22.28 31.55 8.94
CA HIS A 243 23.23 32.34 8.16
C HIS A 243 22.70 33.73 7.77
N SER A 244 21.54 34.16 8.27
CA SER A 244 21.01 35.50 7.99
C SER A 244 21.86 36.61 8.64
N ASP A 245 22.01 37.74 7.94
CA ASP A 245 22.68 38.93 8.47
C ASP A 245 21.89 39.56 9.62
N ASP A 246 20.56 39.32 9.67
CA ASP A 246 19.71 39.81 10.74
C ASP A 246 19.92 39.00 12.03
N ALA A 247 20.33 39.70 13.10
CA ALA A 247 20.52 39.12 14.42
C ALA A 247 19.20 38.54 14.98
N ALA A 248 18.05 39.17 14.72
CA ALA A 248 16.77 38.69 15.20
C ALA A 248 16.37 37.35 14.53
N GLU A 249 16.69 37.18 13.24
CA GLU A 249 16.46 35.93 12.53
C GLU A 249 17.38 34.81 13.04
N ARG A 250 18.63 35.11 13.36
CA ARG A 250 19.59 34.13 13.93
C ARG A 250 19.18 33.65 15.32
N ASP A 251 18.71 34.55 16.18
CA ASP A 251 18.20 34.20 17.51
C ASP A 251 16.96 33.30 17.39
N LYS A 252 16.06 33.63 16.44
CA LYS A 252 14.89 32.81 16.12
C LYS A 252 15.29 31.43 15.58
N ALA A 253 16.30 31.35 14.71
CA ALA A 253 16.80 30.11 14.15
C ALA A 253 17.36 29.17 15.23
N SER A 254 18.08 29.73 16.21
CA SER A 254 18.64 28.96 17.33
C SER A 254 17.55 28.34 18.21
N ALA A 255 16.51 29.11 18.54
CA ALA A 255 15.33 28.57 19.25
C ALA A 255 14.62 27.49 18.43
N LEU A 256 14.48 27.72 17.12
CA LEU A 256 13.82 26.80 16.20
C LEU A 256 14.61 25.49 16.01
N GLN A 257 15.94 25.53 16.06
CA GLN A 257 16.79 24.35 15.95
C GLN A 257 16.56 23.37 17.12
N VAL A 258 16.37 23.89 18.34
CA VAL A 258 16.04 23.06 19.52
C VAL A 258 14.66 22.43 19.35
N ALA A 259 13.66 23.21 18.92
CA ALA A 259 12.32 22.71 18.65
C ALA A 259 12.32 21.66 17.52
N HIS A 260 13.11 21.88 16.47
CA HIS A 260 13.26 20.96 15.34
C HIS A 260 13.78 19.60 15.78
N SER A 261 14.86 19.55 16.57
CA SER A 261 15.41 18.27 17.06
C SER A 261 14.37 17.46 17.86
N ALA A 262 13.62 18.13 18.73
CA ALA A 262 12.55 17.49 19.49
C ALA A 262 11.42 16.96 18.58
N VAL A 263 10.92 17.80 17.66
CA VAL A 263 9.84 17.44 16.75
C VAL A 263 10.26 16.35 15.76
N GLU A 264 11.48 16.41 15.25
CA GLU A 264 12.10 15.40 14.39
C GLU A 264 12.10 14.03 15.08
N SER A 265 12.56 13.98 16.33
CA SER A 265 12.61 12.71 17.09
C SER A 265 11.23 12.08 17.28
N ILE A 266 10.21 12.90 17.55
CA ILE A 266 8.81 12.46 17.73
C ILE A 266 8.23 11.99 16.39
N ALA A 267 8.44 12.76 15.31
CA ALA A 267 8.01 12.39 13.97
C ALA A 267 8.62 11.06 13.53
N TRP A 268 9.92 10.87 13.75
CA TRP A 268 10.60 9.62 13.45
C TRP A 268 10.04 8.43 14.23
N LEU A 269 9.81 8.60 15.53
CA LEU A 269 9.26 7.53 16.36
C LEU A 269 7.90 7.03 15.83
N GLY A 270 6.98 7.95 15.52
CA GLY A 270 5.65 7.59 15.02
C GLY A 270 5.69 6.91 13.66
N VAL A 271 6.47 7.46 12.73
CA VAL A 271 6.59 6.93 11.35
C VAL A 271 7.32 5.58 11.33
N MET A 272 8.38 5.42 12.12
CA MET A 272 9.07 4.13 12.28
C MET A 272 8.17 3.06 12.88
N LEU A 273 7.43 3.40 13.94
CA LEU A 273 6.51 2.46 14.57
C LEU A 273 5.45 1.97 13.57
N PHE A 274 4.86 2.88 12.80
CA PHE A 274 3.89 2.53 11.75
C PHE A 274 4.51 1.60 10.69
N LEU A 275 5.69 1.95 10.18
CA LEU A 275 6.40 1.11 9.21
C LEU A 275 6.68 -0.30 9.74
N ILE A 276 7.19 -0.41 10.98
CA ILE A 276 7.48 -1.72 11.59
C ILE A 276 6.20 -2.55 11.73
N VAL A 277 5.10 -1.94 12.18
CA VAL A 277 3.81 -2.65 12.31
C VAL A 277 3.33 -3.16 10.95
N CYS A 278 3.39 -2.35 9.89
CA CYS A 278 2.97 -2.79 8.56
C CYS A 278 3.87 -3.89 7.97
N VAL A 279 5.18 -3.84 8.21
CA VAL A 279 6.12 -4.92 7.82
C VAL A 279 5.72 -6.23 8.52
N LEU A 280 5.52 -6.18 9.85
CA LEU A 280 5.17 -7.34 10.64
C LEU A 280 3.79 -7.89 10.25
N GLN A 281 2.80 -7.03 10.05
CA GLN A 281 1.45 -7.40 9.65
C GLN A 281 1.44 -8.11 8.27
N ALA A 282 2.02 -7.48 7.25
CA ALA A 282 2.07 -8.07 5.91
C ALA A 282 2.87 -9.38 5.90
N GLY A 283 4.04 -9.40 6.54
CA GLY A 283 4.88 -10.59 6.61
C GLY A 283 4.23 -11.74 7.38
N TRP A 284 3.53 -11.44 8.47
CA TRP A 284 2.85 -12.44 9.29
C TRP A 284 1.62 -13.02 8.60
N SER A 285 0.78 -12.19 7.97
CA SER A 285 -0.37 -12.64 7.18
C SER A 285 0.07 -13.59 6.06
N ILE A 286 1.12 -13.21 5.31
CA ILE A 286 1.72 -14.07 4.27
C ILE A 286 2.26 -15.37 4.85
N TYR A 287 2.96 -15.31 5.99
CA TYR A 287 3.51 -16.47 6.66
C TYR A 287 2.42 -17.47 7.04
N LEU A 288 1.33 -16.99 7.66
CA LEU A 288 0.20 -17.82 8.04
C LEU A 288 -0.44 -18.47 6.80
N LEU A 289 -0.78 -17.69 5.78
CA LEU A 289 -1.46 -18.21 4.58
C LEU A 289 -0.62 -19.18 3.77
N THR A 290 0.69 -18.98 3.71
CA THR A 290 1.58 -19.80 2.88
C THR A 290 2.05 -21.05 3.62
N TRP A 291 2.39 -20.96 4.91
CA TRP A 291 3.01 -22.09 5.63
C TRP A 291 2.09 -22.80 6.61
N THR A 292 1.10 -22.12 7.20
CA THR A 292 0.21 -22.75 8.20
C THR A 292 -1.04 -23.35 7.56
N THR A 293 -1.74 -22.59 6.70
CA THR A 293 -2.95 -23.06 6.03
C THR A 293 -2.70 -24.24 5.08
N LEU A 294 -1.49 -24.38 4.53
CA LEU A 294 -1.14 -25.53 3.69
C LEU A 294 -0.88 -26.82 4.48
N ARG A 295 -0.67 -26.77 5.81
CA ARG A 295 -0.18 -27.91 6.59
C ARG A 295 -1.17 -28.48 7.62
N SER A 296 -2.09 -27.70 8.14
CA SER A 296 -3.11 -28.18 9.10
C SER A 296 -4.51 -27.81 8.63
N GLU A 297 -5.53 -28.43 9.23
CA GLU A 297 -6.87 -27.83 9.28
C GLU A 297 -6.69 -26.35 9.62
N ALA A 298 -7.09 -25.48 8.71
CA ALA A 298 -6.75 -24.07 8.78
C ALA A 298 -7.43 -23.46 10.02
N ASP A 299 -6.63 -23.05 11.00
CA ASP A 299 -7.08 -22.33 12.18
C ASP A 299 -7.43 -20.88 11.80
N TRP A 300 -8.56 -20.72 11.10
CA TRP A 300 -9.07 -19.43 10.65
C TRP A 300 -9.41 -18.51 11.83
N ALA A 301 -9.85 -19.07 12.96
CA ALA A 301 -10.11 -18.31 14.17
C ALA A 301 -8.82 -17.67 14.71
N GLY A 302 -7.73 -18.44 14.77
CA GLY A 302 -6.41 -17.95 15.14
C GLY A 302 -5.85 -16.93 14.15
N TYR A 303 -6.06 -17.13 12.83
CA TYR A 303 -5.71 -16.15 11.80
C TYR A 303 -6.46 -14.82 12.04
N ASN A 304 -7.79 -14.85 12.06
CA ASN A 304 -8.64 -13.66 12.21
C ASN A 304 -8.34 -12.89 13.51
N THR A 305 -8.08 -13.60 14.62
CA THR A 305 -7.73 -12.97 15.90
C THR A 305 -6.41 -12.19 15.80
N ARG A 306 -5.38 -12.78 15.18
CA ARG A 306 -4.07 -12.14 15.03
C ARG A 306 -4.12 -10.97 14.06
N GLU A 307 -4.82 -11.13 12.94
CA GLU A 307 -5.01 -10.04 11.98
C GLU A 307 -5.78 -8.87 12.59
N ALA A 308 -6.81 -9.13 13.42
CA ALA A 308 -7.51 -8.08 14.15
C ALA A 308 -6.59 -7.32 15.13
N GLN A 309 -5.68 -8.03 15.81
CA GLN A 309 -4.67 -7.41 16.68
C GLN A 309 -3.71 -6.50 15.91
N PHE A 310 -3.22 -6.96 14.75
CA PHE A 310 -2.40 -6.14 13.87
C PHE A 310 -3.17 -4.95 13.31
N GLY A 311 -4.43 -5.14 12.91
CA GLY A 311 -5.30 -4.05 12.46
C GLY A 311 -5.47 -2.96 13.52
N ALA A 312 -5.67 -3.34 14.78
CA ALA A 312 -5.73 -2.40 15.90
C ALA A 312 -4.39 -1.69 16.15
N ALA A 313 -3.27 -2.43 16.14
CA ALA A 313 -1.94 -1.85 16.30
C ALA A 313 -1.58 -0.89 15.16
N GLY A 314 -1.89 -1.27 13.92
CA GLY A 314 -1.68 -0.47 12.71
C GLY A 314 -2.51 0.81 12.75
N MET A 315 -3.75 0.75 13.22
CA MET A 315 -4.60 1.92 13.42
C MET A 315 -3.99 2.90 14.44
N VAL A 316 -3.56 2.42 15.60
CA VAL A 316 -2.95 3.27 16.64
C VAL A 316 -1.64 3.88 16.14
N ALA A 317 -0.77 3.08 15.50
CA ALA A 317 0.50 3.56 14.96
C ALA A 317 0.29 4.59 13.84
N SER A 318 -0.68 4.35 12.94
CA SER A 318 -1.08 5.26 11.88
C SER A 318 -1.60 6.59 12.44
N ALA A 319 -2.48 6.56 13.45
CA ALA A 319 -2.99 7.76 14.11
C ALA A 319 -1.87 8.56 14.79
N GLY A 320 -0.93 7.88 15.45
CA GLY A 320 0.27 8.51 16.02
C GLY A 320 1.14 9.18 14.96
N ALA A 321 1.38 8.51 13.83
CA ALA A 321 2.12 9.09 12.72
C ALA A 321 1.43 10.33 12.12
N ILE A 322 0.10 10.28 11.95
CA ILE A 322 -0.71 11.43 11.48
C ILE A 322 -0.59 12.61 12.44
N TYR A 323 -0.78 12.35 13.74
CA TYR A 323 -0.66 13.38 14.76
C TYR A 323 0.72 14.03 14.74
N ASN A 324 1.79 13.25 14.64
CA ASN A 324 3.15 13.78 14.61
C ASN A 324 3.41 14.65 13.38
N VAL A 325 2.93 14.25 12.19
CA VAL A 325 3.04 15.08 10.99
C VAL A 325 2.24 16.38 11.13
N HIS A 326 1.05 16.32 11.71
CA HIS A 326 0.25 17.52 11.98
C HIS A 326 0.96 18.47 12.96
N VAL A 327 1.63 17.94 13.99
CA VAL A 327 2.44 18.75 14.92
C VAL A 327 3.63 19.39 14.20
N VAL A 328 4.32 18.65 13.33
CA VAL A 328 5.41 19.21 12.49
C VAL A 328 4.87 20.36 11.65
N GLU A 329 3.79 20.16 10.92
CA GLU A 329 3.24 21.19 10.06
C GLU A 329 2.81 22.43 10.87
N SER A 330 2.01 22.26 11.91
CA SER A 330 1.51 23.39 12.70
C SER A 330 2.63 24.18 13.35
N THR A 331 3.72 23.51 13.75
CA THR A 331 4.91 24.15 14.31
C THR A 331 5.72 24.91 13.25
N PHE A 332 5.82 24.38 12.03
CA PHE A 332 6.69 24.91 10.98
C PHE A 332 5.95 25.52 9.79
N HIS A 333 4.66 25.85 9.94
CA HIS A 333 3.78 26.24 8.83
C HIS A 333 4.34 27.37 7.97
N SER A 334 4.82 28.45 8.61
CA SER A 334 5.39 29.61 7.91
C SER A 334 6.66 29.29 7.11
N TYR A 335 7.39 28.23 7.46
CA TYR A 335 8.59 27.80 6.75
C TYR A 335 8.29 26.85 5.58
N LEU A 336 7.03 26.42 5.45
CA LEU A 336 6.58 25.42 4.50
C LEU A 336 5.53 25.94 3.51
N GLU A 337 5.29 27.26 3.43
CA GLU A 337 4.26 27.86 2.56
C GLU A 337 4.40 27.43 1.09
N GLY A 338 5.63 27.35 0.57
CA GLY A 338 5.90 26.89 -0.80
C GLY A 338 5.81 25.36 -0.99
N TYR A 339 6.00 24.58 0.07
CA TYR A 339 6.00 23.12 0.02
C TYR A 339 4.59 22.51 0.16
N ARG A 340 3.68 23.18 0.87
CA ARG A 340 2.29 22.72 1.12
C ARG A 340 2.22 21.30 1.71
N PRO A 341 2.82 21.07 2.90
CA PRO A 341 2.97 19.75 3.51
C PRO A 341 1.63 19.05 3.77
N LEU A 342 0.58 19.75 4.23
CA LEU A 342 -0.72 19.12 4.51
C LEU A 342 -1.33 18.47 3.27
N LEU A 343 -1.30 19.20 2.16
CA LEU A 343 -1.86 18.72 0.92
C LEU A 343 -1.13 17.44 0.47
N LYS A 344 0.20 17.50 0.43
CA LYS A 344 1.06 16.35 0.10
C LYS A 344 0.82 15.19 1.06
N PHE A 345 0.71 15.46 2.36
CA PHE A 345 0.42 14.46 3.37
C PHE A 345 -0.94 13.79 3.17
N ILE A 346 -2.00 14.58 2.94
CA ILE A 346 -3.34 14.10 2.61
C ILE A 346 -3.24 13.17 1.40
N THR A 347 -2.49 13.52 0.36
CA THR A 347 -2.35 12.65 -0.81
C THR A 347 -1.67 11.30 -0.55
N VAL A 348 -0.86 11.18 0.51
CA VAL A 348 -0.24 9.92 0.92
C VAL A 348 -1.19 9.09 1.78
N LYS A 349 -2.01 9.75 2.60
CA LYS A 349 -2.82 9.11 3.66
C LYS A 349 -4.29 8.89 3.31
N VAL A 350 -4.78 9.52 2.25
CA VAL A 350 -6.19 9.45 1.86
C VAL A 350 -6.63 8.01 1.57
N ILE A 351 -5.76 7.16 1.01
CA ILE A 351 -6.05 5.75 0.70
C ILE A 351 -6.46 5.00 1.98
N VAL A 352 -5.56 4.94 2.96
CA VAL A 352 -5.82 4.24 4.22
C VAL A 352 -6.95 4.88 5.01
N SER A 353 -7.08 6.20 4.98
CA SER A 353 -8.19 6.89 5.66
C SER A 353 -9.53 6.43 5.08
N PHE A 354 -9.68 6.41 3.76
CA PHE A 354 -10.90 5.92 3.12
C PHE A 354 -11.13 4.43 3.32
N ALA A 355 -10.10 3.60 3.22
CA ALA A 355 -10.19 2.17 3.52
C ALA A 355 -10.82 1.91 4.91
N PHE A 356 -10.29 2.59 5.93
CA PHE A 356 -10.78 2.46 7.30
C PHE A 356 -12.19 3.04 7.47
N PHE A 357 -12.45 4.23 6.94
CA PHE A 357 -13.78 4.84 7.04
C PHE A 357 -14.84 4.02 6.32
N GLN A 358 -14.55 3.48 5.14
CA GLN A 358 -15.47 2.61 4.40
C GLN A 358 -15.80 1.38 5.25
N LYS A 359 -14.81 0.55 5.61
CA LYS A 359 -15.06 -0.68 6.39
C LYS A 359 -15.74 -0.38 7.73
N GLY A 360 -15.32 0.69 8.41
CA GLY A 360 -15.92 1.15 9.67
C GLY A 360 -17.37 1.58 9.52
N ILE A 361 -17.68 2.43 8.53
CA ILE A 361 -19.04 2.87 8.22
C ILE A 361 -19.93 1.66 7.90
N PHE A 362 -19.45 0.72 7.09
CA PHE A 362 -20.22 -0.48 6.77
C PHE A 362 -20.47 -1.39 7.97
N SER A 363 -19.47 -1.58 8.83
CA SER A 363 -19.64 -2.33 10.08
C SER A 363 -20.69 -1.67 10.99
N VAL A 364 -20.62 -0.34 11.14
CA VAL A 364 -21.61 0.44 11.90
C VAL A 364 -23.00 0.34 11.27
N LEU A 365 -23.12 0.46 9.95
CA LEU A 365 -24.41 0.36 9.25
C LEU A 365 -25.02 -1.05 9.36
N LYS A 366 -24.22 -2.13 9.27
CA LYS A 366 -24.67 -3.50 9.50
C LYS A 366 -25.14 -3.70 10.95
N ALA A 367 -24.38 -3.22 11.93
CA ALA A 367 -24.75 -3.28 13.35
C ALA A 367 -26.02 -2.46 13.65
N PHE A 368 -26.15 -1.27 13.03
CA PHE A 368 -27.34 -0.44 13.14
C PHE A 368 -28.57 -1.14 12.54
N LYS A 369 -28.46 -1.74 11.35
CA LYS A 369 -29.53 -2.55 10.75
C LYS A 369 -29.98 -3.68 11.69
N ALA A 370 -29.04 -4.39 12.30
CA ALA A 370 -29.32 -5.49 13.22
C ALA A 370 -30.05 -5.05 14.50
N THR A 371 -29.88 -3.80 14.93
CA THR A 371 -30.52 -3.24 16.14
C THR A 371 -31.84 -2.51 15.87
N LEU A 372 -32.16 -2.20 14.62
CA LEU A 372 -33.41 -1.53 14.25
C LEU A 372 -34.65 -2.42 14.44
N PRO A 373 -35.80 -1.87 14.86
CA PRO A 373 -37.07 -2.61 14.88
C PRO A 373 -37.52 -2.96 13.45
N GLY A 374 -38.26 -4.06 13.29
CA GLY A 374 -38.58 -4.64 11.97
C GLY A 374 -39.24 -3.68 10.96
N THR A 375 -40.01 -2.68 11.42
CA THR A 375 -40.56 -1.64 10.54
C THR A 375 -39.49 -0.72 9.94
N ALA A 376 -38.45 -0.39 10.71
CA ALA A 376 -37.33 0.41 10.27
C ALA A 376 -36.34 -0.39 9.41
N GLN A 377 -36.15 -1.69 9.69
CA GLN A 377 -35.39 -2.59 8.81
C GLN A 377 -36.02 -2.63 7.40
N ASN A 378 -37.34 -2.82 7.33
CA ASN A 378 -38.08 -2.79 6.06
C ASN A 378 -37.99 -1.44 5.34
N LEU A 379 -37.80 -0.33 6.06
CA LEU A 379 -37.59 0.98 5.46
C LEU A 379 -36.15 1.10 4.91
N ALA A 380 -35.15 0.66 5.66
CA ALA A 380 -33.76 0.65 5.23
C ALA A 380 -33.54 -0.21 3.98
N ASP A 381 -34.20 -1.37 3.90
CA ASP A 381 -34.16 -2.26 2.73
C ASP A 381 -34.82 -1.64 1.48
N LYS A 382 -35.71 -0.65 1.65
CA LYS A 382 -36.36 0.06 0.54
C LYS A 382 -35.56 1.26 0.03
N VAL A 383 -34.54 1.72 0.76
CA VAL A 383 -33.69 2.81 0.28
C VAL A 383 -32.75 2.26 -0.79
N PRO A 384 -32.88 2.67 -2.07
CA PRO A 384 -32.02 2.17 -3.13
C PRO A 384 -30.56 2.50 -2.80
N LEU A 385 -29.63 1.66 -3.26
CA LEU A 385 -28.20 1.70 -2.93
C LEU A 385 -27.87 1.33 -1.48
N ILE A 386 -28.45 1.97 -0.46
CA ILE A 386 -28.14 1.62 0.95
C ILE A 386 -28.64 0.21 1.29
N GLY A 387 -29.89 -0.10 0.92
CA GLY A 387 -30.47 -1.43 1.12
C GLY A 387 -29.69 -2.51 0.37
N ASP A 388 -29.31 -2.25 -0.88
CA ASP A 388 -28.51 -3.18 -1.68
C ASP A 388 -27.14 -3.44 -1.03
N ILE A 389 -26.41 -2.38 -0.65
CA ILE A 389 -25.08 -2.52 -0.04
C ILE A 389 -25.15 -3.29 1.28
N LEU A 390 -26.17 -3.00 2.10
CA LEU A 390 -26.39 -3.70 3.37
C LEU A 390 -26.76 -5.18 3.21
N ASN A 391 -27.20 -5.59 2.02
CA ASN A 391 -27.59 -6.96 1.69
C ASN A 391 -26.54 -7.70 0.85
N LEU A 392 -25.41 -7.06 0.52
CA LEU A 392 -24.29 -7.74 -0.14
C LEU A 392 -23.70 -8.82 0.79
N SER A 393 -23.41 -9.98 0.23
CA SER A 393 -22.55 -10.97 0.88
C SER A 393 -21.16 -10.39 1.16
N GLU A 394 -20.38 -11.00 2.05
CA GLU A 394 -19.04 -10.50 2.38
C GLU A 394 -18.12 -10.46 1.16
N VAL A 395 -18.21 -11.47 0.28
CA VAL A 395 -17.45 -11.53 -0.98
C VAL A 395 -17.89 -10.43 -1.96
N GLU A 396 -19.19 -10.20 -2.12
CA GLU A 396 -19.70 -9.14 -2.99
C GLU A 396 -19.35 -7.75 -2.46
N PHE A 397 -19.40 -7.57 -1.14
CA PHE A 397 -18.98 -6.36 -0.48
C PHE A 397 -17.48 -6.09 -0.71
N GLN A 398 -16.64 -7.11 -0.56
CA GLN A 398 -15.21 -6.95 -0.81
C GLN A 398 -14.92 -6.68 -2.30
N LEU A 399 -15.68 -7.26 -3.24
CA LEU A 399 -15.61 -6.88 -4.66
C LEU A 399 -16.00 -5.41 -4.91
N PHE A 400 -17.05 -4.94 -4.24
CA PHE A 400 -17.47 -3.54 -4.28
C PHE A 400 -16.36 -2.63 -3.74
N TYR A 401 -15.78 -2.99 -2.60
CA TYR A 401 -14.69 -2.27 -1.96
C TYR A 401 -13.44 -2.22 -2.86
N ASP A 402 -13.01 -3.34 -3.44
CA ASP A 402 -11.86 -3.39 -4.33
C ASP A 402 -12.07 -2.50 -5.58
N SER A 403 -13.30 -2.52 -6.12
CA SER A 403 -13.67 -1.66 -7.25
C SER A 403 -13.60 -0.19 -6.87
N LEU A 404 -14.16 0.19 -5.71
CA LEU A 404 -14.15 1.57 -5.20
C LEU A 404 -12.72 2.08 -5.00
N MET A 405 -11.86 1.25 -4.39
CA MET A 405 -10.46 1.58 -4.15
C MET A 405 -9.70 1.93 -5.44
N LEU A 406 -10.01 1.26 -6.55
CA LEU A 406 -9.41 1.56 -7.85
C LEU A 406 -9.77 2.97 -8.36
N TYR A 407 -11.01 3.41 -8.16
CA TYR A 407 -11.42 4.78 -8.51
C TYR A 407 -10.81 5.82 -7.57
N GLU A 408 -10.68 5.49 -6.28
CA GLU A 408 -9.99 6.36 -5.32
C GLU A 408 -8.52 6.54 -5.67
N CYS A 409 -7.84 5.48 -6.12
CA CYS A 409 -6.48 5.58 -6.65
C CYS A 409 -6.41 6.54 -7.85
N VAL A 410 -7.41 6.57 -8.74
CA VAL A 410 -7.46 7.56 -9.85
C VAL A 410 -7.51 8.98 -9.30
N LEU A 411 -8.40 9.25 -8.33
CA LEU A 411 -8.52 10.58 -7.72
C LEU A 411 -7.20 10.99 -7.06
N ILE A 412 -6.51 10.06 -6.42
CA ILE A 412 -5.25 10.31 -5.74
C ILE A 412 -4.12 10.54 -6.75
N CYS A 413 -4.09 9.84 -7.89
CA CYS A 413 -3.18 10.18 -8.99
C CYS A 413 -3.37 11.62 -9.47
N LEU A 414 -4.63 12.08 -9.58
CA LEU A 414 -4.91 13.46 -9.97
C LEU A 414 -4.45 14.47 -8.91
N LEU A 415 -4.65 14.15 -7.63
CA LEU A 415 -4.11 14.95 -6.52
C LEU A 415 -2.58 14.93 -6.48
N HIS A 416 -1.95 13.79 -6.81
CA HIS A 416 -0.49 13.67 -6.91
C HIS A 416 0.04 14.55 -8.03
N TRP A 417 -0.63 14.60 -9.16
CA TRP A 417 -0.23 15.47 -10.27
C TRP A 417 -0.17 16.94 -9.88
N TRP A 418 -1.06 17.37 -8.99
CA TRP A 418 -1.07 18.74 -8.47
C TRP A 418 -0.08 18.93 -7.32
N GLY A 419 -0.04 18.00 -6.37
CA GLY A 419 0.75 18.11 -5.15
C GLY A 419 2.21 17.72 -5.29
N TRP A 420 2.60 16.97 -6.33
CA TRP A 420 3.95 16.43 -6.50
C TRP A 420 4.48 16.75 -7.90
N SER A 421 4.37 18.00 -8.33
CA SER A 421 4.94 18.42 -9.62
C SER A 421 6.47 18.30 -9.59
N ALA A 422 7.07 17.78 -10.65
CA ALA A 422 8.53 17.71 -10.78
C ALA A 422 9.20 19.08 -11.00
N TYR A 423 8.42 20.17 -11.04
CA TYR A 423 8.91 21.51 -11.37
C TYR A 423 8.67 22.52 -10.25
N GLU A 424 8.45 22.06 -9.02
CA GLU A 424 8.26 22.97 -7.88
C GLU A 424 9.57 23.65 -7.44
N ASP A 425 9.47 24.90 -7.00
CA ASP A 425 10.65 25.74 -6.71
C ASP A 425 11.53 25.20 -5.57
N TRP A 426 10.96 24.48 -4.60
CA TRP A 426 11.71 23.92 -3.46
C TRP A 426 12.69 22.81 -3.86
N TYR A 427 12.64 22.33 -5.10
CA TYR A 427 13.71 21.50 -5.67
C TYR A 427 14.96 22.32 -6.01
N LEU A 428 14.82 23.61 -6.35
CA LEU A 428 15.93 24.44 -6.83
C LEU A 428 16.81 24.98 -5.70
N ASP A 429 16.25 25.16 -4.50
CA ASP A 429 16.92 25.82 -3.37
C ASP A 429 18.25 25.17 -2.93
N ASP A 430 18.45 23.86 -3.15
CA ASP A 430 19.68 23.17 -2.73
C ASP A 430 20.80 23.24 -3.76
N SER A 431 20.47 23.44 -5.04
CA SER A 431 21.47 23.42 -6.13
C SER A 431 22.51 24.53 -5.99
N ILE A 432 22.11 25.66 -5.39
CA ILE A 432 23.00 26.79 -5.12
C ILE A 432 23.99 26.45 -4.00
N ARG A 433 23.55 25.73 -2.96
CA ARG A 433 24.41 25.37 -1.82
C ARG A 433 25.41 24.29 -2.19
N ASP A 434 24.99 23.24 -2.90
CA ASP A 434 25.92 22.19 -3.33
C ASP A 434 27.06 22.77 -4.20
N GLU A 435 26.74 23.74 -5.08
CA GLU A 435 27.75 24.44 -5.86
C GLU A 435 28.66 25.35 -5.01
N GLU A 436 28.09 26.07 -4.04
CA GLU A 436 28.86 26.94 -3.14
C GLU A 436 29.78 26.12 -2.23
N ASP A 437 29.27 25.04 -1.65
CA ASP A 437 30.03 24.12 -0.80
C ASP A 437 31.13 23.41 -1.62
N GLU A 438 30.85 22.98 -2.85
CA GLU A 438 31.86 22.40 -3.74
C GLU A 438 32.94 23.42 -4.14
N LYS A 439 32.55 24.68 -4.41
CA LYS A 439 33.50 25.78 -4.66
C LYS A 439 34.34 26.10 -3.42
N LEU A 440 33.74 26.12 -2.24
CA LEU A 440 34.42 26.32 -0.96
C LEU A 440 35.45 25.21 -0.72
N LEU A 441 35.04 23.95 -0.83
CA LEU A 441 35.95 22.80 -0.67
C LEU A 441 37.08 22.81 -1.69
N ALA A 442 36.79 23.13 -2.95
CA ALA A 442 37.81 23.27 -3.99
C ALA A 442 38.80 24.40 -3.66
N SER A 443 38.31 25.53 -3.14
CA SER A 443 39.16 26.65 -2.73
C SER A 443 40.03 26.33 -1.51
N GLU A 444 39.49 25.62 -0.51
CA GLU A 444 40.25 25.15 0.65
C GLU A 444 41.32 24.11 0.24
N GLU A 445 41.01 23.24 -0.72
CA GLU A 445 41.98 22.28 -1.25
C GLU A 445 43.09 22.99 -2.02
N GLU A 446 42.75 24.02 -2.82
CA GLU A 446 43.73 24.83 -3.54
C GLU A 446 44.64 25.62 -2.59
N GLU A 447 44.10 26.15 -1.49
CA GLU A 447 44.89 26.82 -0.44
C GLU A 447 45.82 25.84 0.31
N ARG A 448 45.42 24.57 0.48
CA ARG A 448 46.26 23.54 1.12
C ARG A 448 47.39 23.00 0.25
N ARG A 449 47.26 23.02 -1.09
CA ARG A 449 48.29 22.50 -2.02
C ARG A 449 49.68 23.14 -1.85
N PRO A 450 49.85 24.48 -1.78
CA PRO A 450 51.18 25.08 -1.65
C PRO A 450 51.91 24.76 -0.33
N LEU A 451 51.20 24.31 0.72
CA LEU A 451 51.83 23.85 1.97
C LEU A 451 52.46 22.46 1.86
N LEU A 452 51.99 21.63 0.93
CA LEU A 452 52.52 20.28 0.69
C LEU A 452 53.68 20.28 -0.32
N ASP A 453 53.76 21.28 -1.20
CA ASP A 453 54.84 21.44 -2.19
C ASP A 453 56.03 22.25 -1.66
N ALA A 454 56.01 22.67 -0.38
CA ALA A 454 57.18 23.28 0.24
C ALA A 454 58.33 22.25 0.27
N PRO A 455 59.50 22.54 -0.34
CA PRO A 455 60.60 21.58 -0.43
C PRO A 455 61.02 21.19 0.99
N SER A 456 60.88 19.90 1.32
CA SER A 456 61.41 19.35 2.55
C SER A 456 62.90 19.62 2.57
N GLY A 457 63.31 20.65 3.30
CA GLY A 457 64.72 21.01 3.46
C GLY A 457 65.47 19.77 3.90
N SER A 458 66.34 19.27 3.02
CA SER A 458 67.21 18.15 3.33
C SER A 458 67.98 18.51 4.60
N PRO A 459 67.96 17.69 5.67
CA PRO A 459 68.71 17.98 6.87
C PRO A 459 70.19 17.98 6.48
N THR A 460 70.80 19.16 6.49
CA THR A 460 72.24 19.34 6.36
C THR A 460 72.90 18.61 7.52
N SER A 461 73.63 17.54 7.19
CA SER A 461 74.51 16.81 8.08
C SER A 461 75.59 17.74 8.65
N VAL A 462 75.66 17.83 9.97
CA VAL A 462 76.79 18.40 10.73
C VAL A 462 77.74 17.28 11.10
#